data_AF-A0A9Q4MVD1-F1
#
_entry.id   AF-A0A9Q4MVD1-F1
#
_cell.length_a   1.000
_cell.length_b   1.000
_cell.length_c   1.000
_cell.angle_alpha   90.00
_cell.angle_beta   90.00
_cell.angle_gamma   90.00
#
_symmetry.space_group_name_H-M   'P 1'
#
loop_
_entity.id
_entity.type
_entity.pdbx_description
1 polymer ?
#
loop_
_entity_poly.entity_id
_entity_poly.type
_entity_poly.pdbx_seq_one_letter_code
_entity_poly.pdbx_strand_id
1 'polypeptide(L)' 'VDHGKHFYGETYVTDDGEIIVVSTNGIENAWSLFKRRLKGTYIRVSKKHLQKYVDEFVFRFNTRNFTDSQRFDLLLRNIA' A
#
# COMPACT_ATOMS: atom_id res chain seq x y z
N VAL A 1 5.63 2.24 24.64
CA VAL A 1 4.57 2.13 23.62
C VAL A 1 4.43 0.68 23.26
N ASP A 2 3.36 0.06 23.75
CA ASP A 2 3.01 -1.31 23.42
C ASP A 2 2.59 -1.34 21.94
N HIS A 3 3.29 -2.14 21.13
CA HIS A 3 3.00 -2.32 19.70
C HIS A 3 2.41 -3.72 19.43
N GLY A 4 1.96 -4.41 20.48
CA GLY A 4 1.43 -5.77 20.41
C GLY A 4 -0.02 -5.79 19.95
N LYS A 5 -0.28 -6.39 18.79
CA LYS A 5 -1.46 -7.22 18.42
C LYS A 5 -2.89 -6.71 18.65
N HIS A 6 -3.12 -5.51 19.17
CA HIS A 6 -4.46 -4.99 19.40
C HIS A 6 -4.95 -4.24 18.14
N PHE A 7 -6.15 -4.58 17.69
CA PHE A 7 -6.82 -3.88 16.59
C PHE A 7 -7.12 -2.44 17.04
N TYR A 8 -6.43 -1.47 16.46
CA TYR A 8 -6.73 -0.04 16.64
C TYR A 8 -7.79 0.39 15.62
N GLY A 9 -9.05 0.29 16.02
CA GLY A 9 -10.19 0.67 15.19
C GLY A 9 -11.52 0.37 15.86
N GLU A 10 -12.60 0.77 15.20
CA GLU A 10 -13.97 0.55 15.65
C GLU A 10 -14.68 -0.37 14.65
N THR A 11 -15.49 -1.30 15.18
CA THR A 11 -16.33 -2.18 14.37
C THR A 11 -17.79 -1.82 14.59
N TYR A 12 -18.49 -1.48 13.52
CA TYR A 12 -19.91 -1.16 13.52
C TYR A 12 -20.70 -2.30 12.89
N VAL A 13 -21.89 -2.55 13.40
CA VAL A 13 -22.87 -3.43 12.76
C VAL A 13 -24.00 -2.52 12.28
N THR A 14 -24.27 -2.52 10.97
CA THR A 14 -25.38 -1.75 10.40
C THR A 14 -26.72 -2.42 10.70
N ASP A 15 -27.81 -1.67 10.59
CA ASP A 15 -29.17 -2.21 10.77
C ASP A 15 -29.48 -3.36 9.79
N ASP A 16 -28.81 -3.38 8.65
CA ASP A 16 -28.88 -4.44 7.63
C ASP A 16 -27.99 -5.67 7.94
N GLY A 17 -27.26 -5.65 9.06
CA GLY A 17 -26.37 -6.73 9.50
C GLY A 17 -24.97 -6.72 8.87
N GLU A 18 -24.59 -5.65 8.16
CA GLU A 18 -23.24 -5.53 7.61
C GLU A 18 -22.23 -5.14 8.69
N ILE A 19 -21.05 -5.77 8.66
CA ILE A 19 -19.95 -5.47 9.59
C ILE A 19 -18.99 -4.49 8.91
N ILE A 20 -18.89 -3.27 9.45
CA ILE A 20 -17.98 -2.23 8.97
C ILE A 20 -16.81 -2.10 9.95
N VAL A 21 -15.60 -2.32 9.46
CA VAL A 21 -14.36 -2.20 10.24
C VAL A 21 -13.64 -0.91 9.85
N VAL A 22 -13.56 0.05 10.77
CA VAL A 22 -12.88 1.34 10.55
C VAL A 22 -11.55 1.32 11.28
N SER A 23 -10.44 1.38 10.54
CA SER A 23 -9.10 1.46 11.15
C SER A 23 -8.10 2.20 10.26
N THR A 24 -7.05 2.76 10.86
CA THR A 24 -5.93 3.41 10.16
C THR A 24 -4.79 2.43 9.83
N ASN A 25 -4.87 1.18 10.33
CA ASN A 25 -3.83 0.17 10.19
C ASN A 25 -3.37 -0.04 8.73
N GLY A 26 -4.30 -0.02 7.78
CA GLY A 26 -3.99 -0.19 6.36
C GLY A 26 -3.14 0.94 5.80
N ILE A 27 -3.54 2.19 6.06
CA ILE A 27 -2.83 3.37 5.54
C ILE A 27 -1.48 3.59 6.23
N GLU A 28 -1.40 3.32 7.54
CA GLU A 28 -0.15 3.37 8.30
C GLU A 28 0.86 2.33 7.82
N ASN A 29 0.38 1.11 7.53
CA ASN A 29 1.20 0.06 6.94
C ASN A 29 1.77 0.48 5.58
N ALA A 30 0.92 1.01 4.69
CA ALA A 30 1.32 1.46 3.36
C ALA A 30 2.43 2.53 3.46
N TRP A 31 2.24 3.57 4.27
CA TRP A 31 3.26 4.62 4.45
C TRP A 31 4.54 4.14 5.11
N SER A 32 4.43 3.19 6.05
CA SER A 32 5.60 2.58 6.69
C SER A 32 6.47 1.82 5.69
N LEU A 33 5.85 1.07 4.77
CA LEU A 33 6.55 0.37 3.71
C LEU A 33 7.14 1.33 2.67
N PHE A 34 6.40 2.35 2.26
CA PHE A 34 6.89 3.35 1.30
C PHE A 34 8.16 4.05 1.82
N LYS A 35 8.15 4.51 3.08
CA LYS A 35 9.32 5.15 3.71
C LYS A 35 10.53 4.22 3.76
N ARG A 36 10.33 2.93 4.08
CA ARG A 36 11.41 1.94 4.09
C ARG A 36 12.00 1.75 2.70
N ARG A 37 11.15 1.74 1.68
CA ARG A 37 11.57 1.58 0.28
C ARG A 37 12.32 2.80 -0.25
N LEU A 38 11.86 4.00 0.08
CA LEU A 38 12.58 5.24 -0.22
C LEU A 38 14.01 5.23 0.33
N LYS A 39 14.19 4.74 1.57
CA LYS A 39 15.51 4.65 2.22
C LYS A 39 16.38 3.50 1.71
N GLY A 40 15.77 2.37 1.33
CA GLY A 40 16.50 1.14 1.00
C GLY A 40 16.79 0.94 -0.49
N THR A 41 15.86 1.28 -1.37
CA THR A 41 15.97 1.00 -2.81
C THR A 41 16.59 2.15 -3.59
N TYR A 42 16.34 3.40 -3.17
CA TYR A 42 16.77 4.58 -3.93
C TYR A 42 17.94 5.28 -3.24
N ILE A 43 19.06 5.44 -3.95
CA ILE A 43 20.27 6.11 -3.43
C ILE A 43 20.08 7.64 -3.38
N ARG A 44 19.41 8.22 -4.39
CA ARG A 44 19.15 9.66 -4.47
C ARG A 44 17.72 9.92 -4.91
N VAL A 45 16.89 10.35 -3.97
CA VAL A 45 15.51 10.77 -4.22
C VAL A 45 15.51 12.24 -4.64
N SER A 46 14.85 12.55 -5.75
CA SER A 46 14.72 13.93 -6.26
C SER A 46 13.25 14.30 -6.41
N LYS A 47 12.92 15.57 -6.16
CA LYS A 47 11.54 16.09 -6.30
C LYS A 47 10.95 15.83 -7.68
N LYS A 48 11.77 15.93 -8.74
CA LYS A 48 11.37 15.68 -10.14
C LYS A 48 10.76 14.28 -10.36
N HIS A 49 11.18 13.29 -9.60
CA HIS A 49 10.76 11.90 -9.78
C HIS A 49 9.83 11.41 -8.66
N LEU A 50 9.40 12.29 -7.75
CA LEU A 50 8.63 11.90 -6.58
C LEU A 50 7.34 11.16 -6.94
N GLN A 51 6.62 11.66 -7.95
CA GLN A 51 5.41 11.01 -8.44
C GLN A 51 5.70 9.59 -8.96
N LYS A 52 6.76 9.42 -9.76
CA LYS A 52 7.16 8.10 -10.29
C LYS A 52 7.50 7.10 -9.19
N TYR A 53 8.10 7.55 -8.08
CA TYR A 53 8.37 6.67 -6.94
C TYR A 53 7.08 6.24 -6.22
N VAL A 54 6.10 7.14 -6.11
CA VAL A 54 4.80 6.82 -5.55
C VAL A 54 4.03 5.87 -6.46
N ASP A 55 3.99 6.14 -7.77
CA ASP A 55 3.29 5.29 -8.74
C ASP A 55 3.84 3.87 -8.75
N GLU A 56 5.18 3.74 -8.74
CA GLU A 56 5.85 2.45 -8.67
C GLU A 56 5.55 1.70 -7.36
N PHE A 57 5.51 2.41 -6.24
CA PHE A 57 5.14 1.85 -4.94
C PHE A 57 3.69 1.37 -4.94
N VAL A 58 2.76 2.20 -5.40
CA VAL A 58 1.32 1.88 -5.46
C VAL A 58 1.09 0.66 -6.36
N PHE A 59 1.71 0.65 -7.53
CA PHE A 59 1.62 -0.48 -8.47
C PHE A 59 2.06 -1.79 -7.80
N ARG A 60 3.21 -1.81 -7.13
CA ARG A 60 3.70 -3.02 -6.46
C ARG A 60 2.91 -3.37 -5.21
N PHE A 61 2.46 -2.40 -4.42
CA PHE A 61 1.69 -2.64 -3.20
C PHE A 61 0.33 -3.26 -3.53
N ASN A 62 -0.33 -2.77 -4.58
CA ASN A 62 -1.62 -3.28 -5.02
C ASN A 62 -1.51 -4.63 -5.76
N THR A 63 -0.40 -4.88 -6.44
CA THR A 63 -0.14 -6.15 -7.15
C THR A 63 0.74 -7.12 -6.36
N ARG A 64 0.85 -6.95 -5.03
CA ARG A 64 1.77 -7.75 -4.18
C ARG A 64 1.46 -9.25 -4.17
N ASN A 65 0.21 -9.61 -4.43
CA ASN A 65 -0.25 -11.01 -4.49
C ASN A 65 -0.23 -11.58 -5.91
N PHE A 66 0.18 -10.79 -6.92
CA PHE A 66 0.21 -11.23 -8.30
C PHE A 66 1.51 -11.96 -8.59
N THR A 67 1.46 -12.93 -9.51
CA THR A 67 2.67 -13.49 -10.08
C THR A 67 3.38 -12.45 -10.96
N ASP A 68 4.68 -12.64 -11.20
CA ASP A 68 5.43 -11.70 -12.03
C ASP A 68 4.91 -11.63 -13.47
N SER A 69 4.39 -12.75 -14.01
CA SER A 69 3.73 -12.78 -15.32
C SER A 69 2.47 -11.93 -15.35
N GLN A 70 1.60 -12.04 -14.33
CA GLN A 70 0.40 -11.21 -14.22
C GLN A 70 0.73 -9.72 -14.07
N ARG A 71 1.75 -9.40 -13.27
CA ARG A 71 2.20 -8.01 -13.07
C ARG A 71 2.78 -7.43 -14.36
N PHE A 72 3.55 -8.21 -15.10
CA PHE A 72 4.13 -7.80 -16.38
C PHE A 72 3.04 -7.54 -17.43
N ASP A 73 2.07 -8.45 -17.57
CA ASP A 73 0.94 -8.28 -18.47
C ASP A 73 0.11 -7.03 -18.13
N LEU A 74 -0.16 -6.80 -16.84
CA LEU A 74 -0.86 -5.59 -16.37
C LEU A 74 -0.09 -4.30 -16.71
N LEU A 75 1.24 -4.31 -16.58
CA LEU A 75 2.07 -3.16 -16.94
C LEU A 75 1.93 -2.83 -18.43
N LEU A 76 2.02 -3.85 -19.30
CA LEU A 76 1.90 -3.67 -20.75
C LEU A 76 0.55 -3.09 -21.16
N ARG A 77 -0.54 -3.54 -20.53
CA ARG A 77 -1.90 -3.03 -20.81
C ARG A 77 -2.09 -1.54 -20.50
N ASN A 78 -1.31 -0.99 -19.57
CA ASN A 78 -1.42 0.43 -19.17
C ASN A 78 -0.40 1.34 -19.88
N ILE A 79 0.45 0.78 -20.75
CA ILE A 79 1.43 1.53 -21.56
C ILE A 79 0.90 1.80 -22.97
N ALA A 80 -0.04 0.99 -23.47
CA ALA A 80 -0.67 1.12 -24.77
C ALA A 80 -1.82 2.15 -24.78
#